data_AF-A0A0Q5QZC9-F1
#
_entry.id   AF-A0A0Q5QZC9-F1
#
_cell.length_a   1.000
_cell.length_b   1.000
_cell.length_c   1.000
_cell.angle_alpha   90.00
_cell.angle_beta   90.00
_cell.angle_gamma   90.00
#
_symmetry.space_group_name_H-M   'P 1'
#
loop_
_entity.id
_entity.type
_entity.pdbx_description
1 polymer ?
#
loop_
_entity_poly.entity_id
_entity_poly.type
_entity_poly.pdbx_seq_one_letter_code
_entity_poly.pdbx_strand_id
1 'polypeptide(L)'
;MVDRSVYRVDPDAVRARRKAAVDARGFWTERLEDGMARVEATSTAERAIAISRRVDALARAVCKDDGRTLAARKSDAHFCLVMGVAWECQCGSDDCDAPTVADDDGPSARAVPGTGSSMTLHVICDLETVAGDGETPCFLDGYGVISPAHLEELISEPGVRVAPIGHSDDPLAPHSPGDPYRPSTALDTVVRARSLYCDVAGCERPAWVCDIDHVHEYDHDHPAHGGQTCPGNTGSKCRLHHNLKTHTAFLDDQTVGRDGRIQSVIITPEGLTVAGPAFDGTDLFPALKDIQFTAPQNAPPAPDTATEPAPTRRRPRLADKHARRHTEREHNRRTRETGQQAQAADPANDELPPF
;
A
#
# COMPACT_ATOMS: atom_id res chain seq x y z
N MET A 1 -2.91 -15.71 -40.47
CA MET A 1 -3.46 -15.74 -41.85
C MET A 1 -4.30 -14.50 -42.18
N VAL A 2 -5.12 -14.00 -41.24
CA VAL A 2 -5.91 -12.75 -41.41
C VAL A 2 -5.04 -11.51 -41.61
N ASP A 3 -3.96 -11.33 -40.83
CA ASP A 3 -3.10 -10.13 -40.95
C ASP A 3 -2.43 -9.97 -42.31
N ARG A 4 -2.12 -11.10 -42.98
CA ARG A 4 -1.59 -11.09 -44.35
C ARG A 4 -2.61 -10.55 -45.34
N SER A 5 -3.88 -10.92 -45.21
CA SER A 5 -4.95 -10.43 -46.07
C SER A 5 -5.23 -8.95 -45.83
N VAL A 6 -5.27 -8.52 -44.55
CA VAL A 6 -5.44 -7.10 -44.20
C VAL A 6 -4.28 -6.26 -44.74
N TYR A 7 -3.03 -6.72 -44.58
CA TYR A 7 -1.87 -5.99 -45.10
C TYR A 7 -1.86 -5.81 -46.62
N ARG A 8 -2.40 -6.76 -47.39
CA ARG A 8 -2.49 -6.63 -48.86
C ARG A 8 -3.52 -5.61 -49.32
N VAL A 9 -4.56 -5.36 -48.51
CA VAL A 9 -5.65 -4.44 -48.83
C VAL A 9 -5.40 -3.05 -48.26
N ASP A 10 -4.92 -2.97 -47.02
CA ASP A 10 -4.67 -1.73 -46.30
C ASP A 10 -3.41 -1.84 -45.42
N PRO A 11 -2.21 -1.59 -46.00
CA PRO A 11 -0.95 -1.60 -45.26
C PRO A 11 -0.90 -0.54 -44.15
N ASP A 12 -1.55 0.61 -44.34
CA ASP A 12 -1.48 1.74 -43.41
C ASP A 12 -2.32 1.48 -42.15
N ALA A 13 -3.47 0.80 -42.27
CA ALA A 13 -4.23 0.32 -41.11
C ALA A 13 -3.44 -0.69 -40.26
N VAL A 14 -2.61 -1.55 -40.88
CA VAL A 14 -1.72 -2.45 -40.12
C VAL A 14 -0.65 -1.66 -39.36
N ARG A 15 -0.06 -0.64 -39.99
CA ARG A 15 0.94 0.24 -39.37
C ARG A 15 0.34 1.04 -38.20
N ALA A 16 -0.84 1.63 -38.39
CA ALA A 16 -1.55 2.38 -37.37
C ALA A 16 -1.91 1.51 -36.16
N ARG A 17 -2.45 0.31 -36.39
CA ARG A 17 -2.75 -0.65 -35.31
C ARG A 17 -1.50 -1.10 -34.55
N ARG A 18 -0.40 -1.37 -35.25
CA ARG A 18 0.88 -1.69 -34.59
C ARG A 18 1.35 -0.52 -33.73
N LYS A 19 1.30 0.71 -34.23
CA LYS A 19 1.66 1.90 -33.46
C LYS A 19 0.80 2.03 -32.19
N ALA A 20 -0.52 1.92 -32.32
CA ALA A 20 -1.44 1.99 -31.18
C ALA A 20 -1.13 0.91 -30.12
N ALA A 21 -0.88 -0.34 -30.55
CA ALA A 21 -0.51 -1.44 -29.64
C ALA A 21 0.87 -1.23 -28.98
N VAL A 22 1.83 -0.66 -29.72
CA VAL A 22 3.14 -0.25 -29.19
C VAL A 22 2.97 0.84 -28.13
N ASP A 23 2.13 1.83 -28.39
CA ASP A 23 1.91 2.95 -27.46
C ASP A 23 1.09 2.51 -26.22
N ALA A 24 0.29 1.44 -26.33
CA ALA A 24 -0.55 0.88 -25.27
C ALA A 24 0.08 -0.28 -24.47
N ARG A 25 1.38 -0.55 -24.63
CA ARG A 25 2.08 -1.55 -23.80
C ARG A 25 1.93 -1.22 -22.31
N GLY A 26 1.86 -2.25 -21.49
CA GLY A 26 1.77 -2.11 -20.04
C GLY A 26 2.43 -3.26 -19.29
N PHE A 27 2.50 -3.08 -17.98
CA PHE A 27 3.04 -3.99 -16.99
C PHE A 27 2.09 -4.01 -15.80
N TRP A 28 1.71 -5.19 -15.35
CA TRP A 28 0.74 -5.37 -14.29
C TRP A 28 1.19 -6.50 -13.36
N THR A 29 0.76 -6.39 -12.12
CA THR A 29 0.85 -7.46 -11.14
C THR A 29 -0.53 -7.77 -10.62
N GLU A 30 -0.81 -9.05 -10.42
CA GLU A 30 -2.06 -9.55 -9.88
C GLU A 30 -1.74 -10.54 -8.76
N ARG A 31 -2.53 -10.45 -7.69
CA ARG A 31 -2.39 -11.33 -6.53
C ARG A 31 -3.15 -12.61 -6.76
N LEU A 32 -2.54 -13.74 -6.42
CA LEU A 32 -3.16 -15.06 -6.43
C LEU A 32 -3.21 -15.62 -4.99
N GLU A 33 -3.82 -16.79 -4.84
CA GLU A 33 -3.89 -17.53 -3.57
C GLU A 33 -2.49 -17.98 -3.09
N ASP A 34 -2.39 -18.39 -1.82
CA ASP A 34 -1.25 -19.12 -1.24
C ASP A 34 0.15 -18.49 -1.34
N GLY A 35 0.28 -17.18 -1.11
CA GLY A 35 1.57 -16.47 -1.21
C GLY A 35 2.00 -16.07 -2.62
N MET A 36 1.21 -16.38 -3.67
CA MET A 36 1.66 -16.30 -5.06
C MET A 36 1.18 -15.05 -5.81
N ALA A 37 1.98 -14.50 -6.72
CA ALA A 37 1.58 -13.38 -7.57
C ALA A 37 1.89 -13.63 -9.05
N ARG A 38 1.05 -13.08 -9.93
CA ARG A 38 1.24 -13.08 -11.38
C ARG A 38 1.81 -11.74 -11.83
N VAL A 39 2.88 -11.81 -12.63
CA VAL A 39 3.47 -10.65 -13.30
C VAL A 39 3.18 -10.76 -14.79
N GLU A 40 2.51 -9.75 -15.36
CA GLU A 40 2.18 -9.70 -16.78
C GLU A 40 2.75 -8.46 -17.45
N ALA A 41 3.27 -8.62 -18.66
CA ALA A 41 3.77 -7.53 -19.47
C ALA A 41 3.37 -7.72 -20.93
N THR A 42 2.93 -6.64 -21.58
CA THR A 42 2.76 -6.60 -23.03
C THR A 42 3.96 -5.91 -23.66
N SER A 43 4.53 -6.54 -24.67
CA SER A 43 5.69 -6.02 -25.41
C SER A 43 5.53 -6.21 -26.90
N THR A 44 6.48 -5.68 -27.67
CA THR A 44 6.54 -6.05 -29.09
C THR A 44 6.87 -7.54 -29.21
N ALA A 45 6.33 -8.20 -30.24
CA ALA A 45 6.49 -9.65 -30.40
C ALA A 45 7.96 -10.08 -30.39
N GLU A 46 8.83 -9.31 -31.06
CA GLU A 46 10.26 -9.56 -31.08
C GLU A 46 10.92 -9.51 -29.69
N ARG A 47 10.48 -8.60 -28.80
CA ARG A 47 10.96 -8.51 -27.42
C ARG A 47 10.42 -9.65 -26.56
N ALA A 48 9.13 -9.99 -26.70
CA ALA A 48 8.53 -11.11 -25.97
C ALA A 48 9.21 -12.45 -26.31
N ILE A 49 9.53 -12.68 -27.59
CA ILE A 49 10.28 -13.87 -28.02
C ILE A 49 11.71 -13.85 -27.44
N ALA A 50 12.38 -12.70 -27.43
CA ALA A 50 13.72 -12.58 -26.85
C ALA A 50 13.72 -12.89 -25.34
N ILE A 51 12.75 -12.35 -24.58
CA ILE A 51 12.55 -12.65 -23.16
C ILE A 51 12.31 -14.14 -22.97
N SER A 52 11.33 -14.71 -23.67
CA SER A 52 10.98 -16.13 -23.55
C SER A 52 12.17 -17.05 -23.86
N ARG A 53 12.97 -16.76 -24.90
CA ARG A 53 14.16 -17.56 -25.22
C ARG A 53 15.23 -17.46 -24.15
N ARG A 54 15.45 -16.28 -23.57
CA ARG A 54 16.45 -16.08 -22.51
C ARG A 54 16.03 -16.79 -21.22
N VAL A 55 14.76 -16.70 -20.85
CA VAL A 55 14.16 -17.44 -19.73
C VAL A 55 14.28 -18.95 -19.95
N ASP A 56 13.90 -19.44 -21.13
CA ASP A 56 13.97 -20.88 -21.46
C ASP A 56 15.40 -21.42 -21.45
N ALA A 57 16.38 -20.62 -21.90
CA ALA A 57 17.79 -21.02 -21.88
C ALA A 57 18.30 -21.12 -20.44
N LEU A 58 18.05 -20.10 -19.61
CA LEU A 58 18.50 -20.08 -18.21
C LEU A 58 17.80 -21.17 -17.38
N ALA A 59 16.49 -21.35 -17.54
CA ALA A 59 15.72 -22.40 -16.85
C ALA A 59 16.21 -23.83 -17.15
N ARG A 60 16.92 -24.03 -18.26
CA ARG A 60 17.51 -25.32 -18.66
C ARG A 60 18.98 -25.45 -18.27
N ALA A 61 19.61 -24.38 -17.79
CA ALA A 61 20.99 -24.37 -17.29
C ALA A 61 21.05 -24.92 -15.86
N VAL A 62 20.55 -26.14 -15.67
CA VAL A 62 20.58 -26.90 -14.41
C VAL A 62 20.91 -28.35 -14.73
N CYS A 63 21.39 -29.11 -13.75
CA CYS A 63 21.61 -30.53 -13.94
C CYS A 63 20.26 -31.28 -14.00
N LYS A 64 20.33 -32.57 -14.34
CA LYS A 64 19.14 -33.44 -14.42
C LYS A 64 18.45 -33.65 -13.06
N ASP A 65 19.16 -33.46 -11.96
CA ASP A 65 18.73 -33.75 -10.59
C ASP A 65 18.15 -32.51 -9.87
N ASP A 66 18.00 -31.37 -10.56
CA ASP A 66 17.29 -30.21 -10.02
C ASP A 66 15.81 -30.56 -9.73
N GLY A 67 15.37 -30.38 -8.49
CA GLY A 67 14.04 -30.82 -8.03
C GLY A 67 12.86 -30.02 -8.60
N ARG A 68 13.10 -28.85 -9.21
CA ARG A 68 12.03 -27.97 -9.70
C ARG A 68 11.44 -28.47 -11.02
N THR A 69 10.15 -28.18 -11.25
CA THR A 69 9.53 -28.39 -12.56
C THR A 69 10.08 -27.40 -13.59
N LEU A 70 9.99 -27.70 -14.88
CA LEU A 70 10.40 -26.75 -15.94
C LEU A 70 9.63 -25.41 -15.84
N ALA A 71 8.37 -25.43 -15.43
CA ALA A 71 7.58 -24.21 -15.25
C ALA A 71 8.12 -23.36 -14.07
N ALA A 72 8.39 -23.99 -12.93
CA ALA A 72 9.01 -23.32 -11.77
C ALA A 72 10.38 -22.73 -12.14
N ARG A 73 11.25 -23.52 -12.81
CA ARG A 73 12.55 -23.02 -13.29
C ARG A 73 12.42 -21.81 -14.22
N LYS A 74 11.40 -21.76 -15.08
CA LYS A 74 11.15 -20.60 -15.95
C LYS A 74 10.69 -19.37 -15.15
N SER A 75 9.88 -19.57 -14.11
CA SER A 75 9.48 -18.50 -13.19
C SER A 75 10.71 -17.90 -12.50
N ASP A 76 11.53 -18.75 -11.88
CA ASP A 76 12.74 -18.35 -11.15
C ASP A 76 13.77 -17.72 -12.10
N ALA A 77 13.97 -18.31 -13.29
CA ALA A 77 14.89 -17.76 -14.29
C ALA A 77 14.45 -16.38 -14.78
N HIS A 78 13.14 -16.15 -14.93
CA HIS A 78 12.62 -14.82 -15.22
C HIS A 78 12.95 -13.82 -14.10
N PHE A 79 12.78 -14.21 -12.84
CA PHE A 79 13.16 -13.38 -11.70
C PHE A 79 14.67 -13.07 -11.70
N CYS A 80 15.54 -14.07 -11.85
CA CYS A 80 16.99 -13.88 -11.90
C CYS A 80 17.41 -12.91 -13.00
N LEU A 81 16.81 -13.02 -14.19
CA LEU A 81 17.12 -12.15 -15.33
C LEU A 81 16.66 -10.71 -15.15
N VAL A 82 15.53 -10.49 -14.46
CA VAL A 82 15.00 -9.15 -14.19
C VAL A 82 15.77 -8.48 -13.06
N MET A 83 16.11 -9.23 -12.01
CA MET A 83 16.75 -8.70 -10.80
C MET A 83 18.28 -8.68 -10.89
N GLY A 84 18.89 -9.39 -11.85
CA GLY A 84 20.34 -9.51 -11.94
C GLY A 84 20.93 -10.27 -10.75
N VAL A 85 20.30 -11.39 -10.40
CA VAL A 85 20.77 -12.28 -9.32
C VAL A 85 21.25 -13.59 -9.92
N ALA A 86 22.17 -14.26 -9.20
CA ALA A 86 22.78 -15.50 -9.65
C ALA A 86 21.72 -16.58 -9.91
N TRP A 87 21.99 -17.43 -10.90
CA TRP A 87 21.19 -18.61 -11.18
C TRP A 87 21.89 -19.86 -10.64
N GLU A 88 21.20 -20.59 -9.78
CA GLU A 88 21.74 -21.77 -9.11
C GLU A 88 20.82 -22.98 -9.26
N CYS A 89 21.45 -24.15 -9.35
CA CYS A 89 20.78 -25.45 -9.39
C CYS A 89 20.37 -25.87 -7.98
N GLN A 90 19.14 -26.36 -7.80
CA GLN A 90 18.62 -26.81 -6.50
C GLN A 90 18.72 -28.33 -6.32
N CYS A 91 19.75 -28.96 -6.87
CA CYS A 91 19.97 -30.41 -6.72
C CYS A 91 20.61 -30.80 -5.37
N GLY A 92 21.14 -29.83 -4.62
CA GLY A 92 21.76 -30.05 -3.30
C GLY A 92 23.12 -30.76 -3.30
N SER A 93 23.74 -30.95 -4.46
CA SER A 93 25.08 -31.55 -4.58
C SER A 93 26.18 -30.49 -4.62
N ASP A 94 27.20 -30.65 -3.77
CA ASP A 94 28.40 -29.81 -3.78
C ASP A 94 29.27 -29.98 -5.05
N ASP A 95 29.09 -31.10 -5.76
CA ASP A 95 29.79 -31.44 -7.02
C ASP A 95 28.90 -31.22 -8.25
N CYS A 96 27.92 -30.32 -8.15
CA CYS A 96 27.00 -30.01 -9.25
C CYS A 96 27.76 -29.45 -10.47
N ASP A 97 27.56 -30.08 -11.64
CA ASP A 97 28.15 -29.65 -12.91
C ASP A 97 27.32 -28.59 -13.65
N ALA A 98 26.18 -28.20 -13.08
CA ALA A 98 25.37 -27.12 -13.64
C ALA A 98 26.18 -25.83 -13.62
N PRO A 99 26.19 -25.06 -14.72
CA PRO A 99 26.88 -23.79 -14.72
C PRO A 99 26.18 -22.86 -13.73
N THR A 100 26.88 -22.47 -12.67
CA THR A 100 26.50 -21.27 -11.91
C THR A 100 26.69 -20.11 -12.87
N VAL A 101 25.59 -19.54 -13.34
CA VAL A 101 25.65 -18.34 -14.20
C VAL A 101 25.88 -17.17 -13.25
N ALA A 102 27.16 -16.94 -12.94
CA ALA A 102 27.63 -15.71 -12.32
C ALA A 102 27.44 -14.55 -13.31
N ASP A 103 26.96 -13.43 -12.80
CA ASP A 103 26.51 -12.28 -13.60
C ASP A 103 27.70 -11.43 -14.12
N ASP A 104 28.67 -12.06 -14.79
CA ASP A 104 29.92 -11.39 -15.24
C ASP A 104 29.76 -10.65 -16.59
N ASP A 105 28.78 -11.00 -17.42
CA ASP A 105 28.52 -10.37 -18.74
C ASP A 105 27.18 -9.62 -18.83
N GLY A 106 26.41 -9.54 -17.74
CA GLY A 106 25.35 -8.55 -17.62
C GLY A 106 25.96 -7.18 -17.32
N PRO A 107 25.37 -6.04 -17.73
CA PRO A 107 25.62 -4.82 -16.96
C PRO A 107 25.19 -5.17 -15.55
N SER A 108 26.14 -5.42 -14.64
CA SER A 108 25.78 -5.79 -13.28
C SER A 108 24.79 -4.72 -12.84
N ALA A 109 23.60 -5.12 -12.40
CA ALA A 109 22.65 -4.15 -11.89
C ALA A 109 23.30 -3.36 -10.73
N ARG A 110 24.34 -3.93 -10.10
CA ARG A 110 25.27 -3.25 -9.18
C ARG A 110 26.10 -2.10 -9.77
N ALA A 111 26.35 -2.03 -11.08
CA ALA A 111 27.19 -1.00 -11.73
C ALA A 111 26.41 0.08 -12.47
N VAL A 112 25.10 -0.06 -12.69
CA VAL A 112 24.27 1.07 -13.16
C VAL A 112 23.84 1.89 -11.93
N PRO A 113 24.18 3.20 -11.86
CA PRO A 113 23.75 4.04 -10.76
C PRO A 113 22.21 4.02 -10.63
N GLY A 114 21.69 3.53 -9.51
CA GLY A 114 20.25 3.43 -9.24
C GLY A 114 19.62 2.05 -9.51
N THR A 115 20.38 1.04 -9.92
CA THR A 115 19.86 -0.35 -10.13
C THR A 115 20.50 -1.39 -9.22
N GLY A 116 21.35 -0.98 -8.28
CA GLY A 116 21.59 -1.80 -7.09
C GLY A 116 20.28 -1.84 -6.31
N SER A 117 19.35 -2.69 -6.73
CA SER A 117 18.00 -2.73 -6.17
C SER A 117 18.09 -3.30 -4.77
N SER A 118 18.28 -2.44 -3.76
CA SER A 118 17.79 -2.75 -2.43
C SER A 118 16.28 -2.84 -2.53
N MET A 119 15.76 -4.07 -2.57
CA MET A 119 14.32 -4.30 -2.49
C MET A 119 13.92 -4.15 -1.02
N THR A 120 12.97 -3.26 -0.76
CA THR A 120 12.31 -3.19 0.54
C THR A 120 10.96 -3.88 0.41
N LEU A 121 10.80 -4.98 1.13
CA LEU A 121 9.51 -5.62 1.34
C LEU A 121 8.92 -5.07 2.65
N HIS A 122 7.65 -4.69 2.62
CA HIS A 122 6.94 -4.27 3.81
C HIS A 122 6.08 -5.44 4.29
N VAL A 123 6.51 -6.09 5.36
CA VAL A 123 5.79 -7.18 6.01
C VAL A 123 5.36 -6.74 7.40
N ILE A 124 4.08 -6.84 7.69
CA ILE A 124 3.49 -6.57 8.99
C ILE A 124 3.32 -7.93 9.68
N CYS A 125 3.92 -8.07 10.87
CA CYS A 125 3.99 -9.31 11.62
C CYS A 125 4.20 -9.02 13.11
N ASP A 126 3.82 -9.97 13.95
CA ASP A 126 4.14 -9.92 15.38
C ASP A 126 5.62 -10.21 15.59
N LEU A 127 6.22 -9.61 16.63
CA LEU A 127 7.63 -9.84 16.98
C LEU A 127 7.91 -11.31 17.32
N GLU A 128 6.93 -12.03 17.88
CA GLU A 128 7.00 -13.46 18.15
C GLU A 128 7.10 -14.26 16.83
N THR A 129 6.27 -13.95 15.82
CA THR A 129 6.37 -14.62 14.52
C THR A 129 7.73 -14.38 13.85
N VAL A 130 8.33 -13.20 14.04
CA VAL A 130 9.70 -12.91 13.57
C VAL A 130 10.76 -13.71 14.35
N ALA A 131 10.55 -13.93 15.65
CA ALA A 131 11.44 -14.72 16.51
C ALA A 131 11.33 -16.23 16.26
N GLY A 132 10.33 -16.67 15.49
CA GLY A 132 10.08 -18.07 15.15
C GLY A 132 9.28 -18.84 16.20
N ASP A 133 8.70 -18.16 17.18
CA ASP A 133 7.83 -18.75 18.22
C ASP A 133 6.35 -18.40 18.05
N GLY A 134 6.01 -17.51 17.12
CA GLY A 134 4.64 -17.09 16.81
C GLY A 134 3.97 -17.88 15.67
N GLU A 135 2.67 -18.15 15.84
CA GLU A 135 1.80 -18.78 14.83
C GLU A 135 0.90 -17.75 14.11
N THR A 136 0.96 -16.47 14.50
CA THR A 136 0.13 -15.42 13.91
C THR A 136 0.52 -15.18 12.46
N PRO A 137 -0.43 -15.19 11.51
CA PRO A 137 -0.13 -14.92 10.11
C PRO A 137 0.35 -13.48 9.90
N CYS A 138 1.18 -13.26 8.90
CA CYS A 138 1.74 -11.95 8.57
C CYS A 138 0.99 -11.33 7.39
N PHE A 139 1.28 -10.07 7.07
CA PHE A 139 0.75 -9.38 5.90
C PHE A 139 1.87 -8.79 5.07
N LEU A 140 1.99 -9.17 3.81
CA LEU A 140 2.92 -8.61 2.84
C LEU A 140 2.23 -7.53 2.00
N ASP A 141 2.76 -6.30 2.02
CA ASP A 141 2.24 -5.22 1.18
C ASP A 141 2.24 -5.57 -0.31
N GLY A 142 1.21 -5.12 -1.02
CA GLY A 142 1.02 -5.47 -2.44
C GLY A 142 0.52 -6.89 -2.65
N TYR A 143 0.45 -7.70 -1.59
CA TYR A 143 0.04 -9.08 -1.61
C TYR A 143 -1.16 -9.29 -0.67
N GLY A 144 -0.94 -9.50 0.62
CA GLY A 144 -1.98 -9.89 1.55
C GLY A 144 -1.43 -10.76 2.64
N VAL A 145 -2.29 -11.58 3.23
CA VAL A 145 -1.91 -12.47 4.34
C VAL A 145 -0.95 -13.56 3.84
N ILE A 146 0.15 -13.78 4.58
CA ILE A 146 1.14 -14.86 4.38
C ILE A 146 1.31 -15.66 5.68
N SER A 147 1.77 -16.91 5.58
CA SER A 147 2.00 -17.77 6.75
C SER A 147 3.31 -17.41 7.48
N PRO A 148 3.45 -17.81 8.76
CA PRO A 148 4.73 -17.75 9.49
C PRO A 148 5.88 -18.45 8.75
N ALA A 149 5.63 -19.63 8.16
CA ALA A 149 6.63 -20.36 7.38
C ALA A 149 7.12 -19.58 6.16
N HIS A 150 6.21 -18.86 5.46
CA HIS A 150 6.60 -17.99 4.35
C HIS A 150 7.43 -16.79 4.86
N LEU A 151 7.10 -16.22 6.02
CA LEU A 151 7.96 -15.19 6.64
C LEU A 151 9.36 -15.76 6.94
N GLU A 152 9.46 -16.97 7.49
CA GLU A 152 10.73 -17.64 7.81
C GLU A 152 11.61 -17.80 6.56
N GLU A 153 11.02 -18.24 5.45
CA GLU A 153 11.69 -18.29 4.15
C GLU A 153 12.21 -16.90 3.75
N LEU A 154 11.38 -15.85 3.86
CA LEU A 154 11.80 -14.49 3.49
C LEU A 154 12.93 -13.93 4.36
N ILE A 155 12.92 -14.16 5.68
CA ILE A 155 13.92 -13.59 6.60
C ILE A 155 15.21 -14.40 6.66
N SER A 156 15.16 -15.69 6.28
CA SER A 156 16.35 -16.56 6.22
C SER A 156 17.21 -16.32 4.98
N GLU A 157 16.69 -15.60 3.98
CA GLU A 157 17.43 -15.21 2.79
C GLU A 157 18.69 -14.37 3.14
N PRO A 158 19.88 -14.75 2.61
CA PRO A 158 21.12 -14.05 2.91
C PRO A 158 21.08 -12.55 2.58
N GLY A 159 21.38 -11.71 3.59
CA GLY A 159 21.47 -10.26 3.43
C GLY A 159 20.17 -9.50 3.74
N VAL A 160 19.08 -10.19 4.09
CA VAL A 160 17.88 -9.55 4.61
C VAL A 160 18.17 -8.91 5.98
N ARG A 161 17.62 -7.71 6.19
CA ARG A 161 17.70 -6.98 7.46
C ARG A 161 16.29 -6.66 7.92
N VAL A 162 15.94 -7.11 9.12
CA VAL A 162 14.65 -6.80 9.75
C VAL A 162 14.76 -5.47 10.50
N ALA A 163 13.79 -4.58 10.29
CA ALA A 163 13.71 -3.30 10.98
C ALA A 163 12.31 -3.16 11.63
N PRO A 164 12.18 -3.31 12.96
CA PRO A 164 10.90 -3.22 13.65
C PRO A 164 10.35 -1.78 13.65
N ILE A 165 9.02 -1.64 13.71
CA ILE A 165 8.32 -0.36 13.58
C ILE A 165 7.80 0.22 14.92
N GLY A 166 8.57 0.02 15.99
CA GLY A 166 8.24 0.50 17.35
C GLY A 166 7.28 -0.41 18.11
N HIS A 167 7.28 -0.30 19.45
CA HIS A 167 6.39 -1.02 20.37
C HIS A 167 6.02 -0.11 21.55
N SER A 168 5.10 -0.51 22.43
CA SER A 168 4.73 0.29 23.61
C SER A 168 5.92 0.63 24.50
N ASP A 169 6.90 -0.28 24.58
CA ASP A 169 8.10 -0.12 25.40
C ASP A 169 9.26 0.58 24.66
N ASP A 170 9.11 0.84 23.36
CA ASP A 170 10.10 1.54 22.52
C ASP A 170 9.41 2.61 21.65
N PRO A 171 9.09 3.78 22.24
CA PRO A 171 8.37 4.83 21.55
C PRO A 171 9.19 5.41 20.38
N LEU A 172 8.54 5.59 19.23
CA LEU A 172 9.16 6.15 18.05
C LEU A 172 9.49 7.64 18.22
N ALA A 173 10.40 8.14 17.37
CA ALA A 173 10.68 9.57 17.24
C ALA A 173 9.40 10.38 16.94
N PRO A 174 9.34 11.69 17.25
CA PRO A 174 8.12 12.47 17.12
C PRO A 174 7.48 12.37 15.73
N HIS A 175 6.15 12.41 15.70
CA HIS A 175 5.34 12.16 14.51
C HIS A 175 5.39 13.29 13.46
N SER A 176 5.89 14.48 13.82
CA SER A 176 6.05 15.63 12.91
C SER A 176 7.43 16.28 13.11
N PRO A 177 8.33 16.25 12.11
CA PRO A 177 9.67 16.81 12.25
C PRO A 177 9.71 18.25 11.70
N GLY A 178 9.57 19.24 12.59
CA GLY A 178 9.78 20.67 12.27
C GLY A 178 8.72 21.33 11.38
N ASP A 179 8.22 20.65 10.35
CA ASP A 179 7.04 21.02 9.56
C ASP A 179 5.81 20.29 10.13
N PRO A 180 4.84 21.01 10.74
CA PRO A 180 3.66 20.41 11.35
C PRO A 180 2.68 19.80 10.34
N TYR A 181 2.83 20.06 9.03
CA TYR A 181 2.01 19.47 7.98
C TYR A 181 2.56 18.14 7.44
N ARG A 182 3.89 17.94 7.48
CA ARG A 182 4.53 16.75 6.90
C ARG A 182 4.72 15.66 7.97
N PRO A 183 4.27 14.42 7.71
CA PRO A 183 4.50 13.33 8.65
C PRO A 183 6.00 12.99 8.72
N SER A 184 6.47 12.54 9.88
CA SER A 184 7.80 11.92 10.00
C SER A 184 7.83 10.57 9.28
N THR A 185 9.03 10.09 8.95
CA THR A 185 9.21 8.74 8.36
C THR A 185 8.59 7.65 9.25
N ALA A 186 8.70 7.80 10.57
CA ALA A 186 8.09 6.89 11.54
C ALA A 186 6.56 6.94 11.46
N LEU A 187 5.95 8.15 11.42
CA LEU A 187 4.51 8.29 11.29
C LEU A 187 4.01 7.73 9.95
N ASP A 188 4.68 8.05 8.84
CA ASP A 188 4.34 7.54 7.50
C ASP A 188 4.34 6.00 7.49
N THR A 189 5.39 5.38 8.03
CA THR A 189 5.53 3.92 8.14
C THR A 189 4.38 3.29 8.96
N VAL A 190 4.09 3.85 10.14
CA VAL A 190 3.04 3.34 11.03
C VAL A 190 1.66 3.48 10.40
N VAL A 191 1.36 4.61 9.74
CA VAL A 191 0.07 4.81 9.06
C VAL A 191 -0.11 3.78 7.95
N ARG A 192 0.92 3.49 7.16
CA ARG A 192 0.84 2.48 6.08
C ARG A 192 0.71 1.06 6.63
N ALA A 193 1.47 0.72 7.66
CA ALA A 193 1.39 -0.56 8.33
C ALA A 193 0.02 -0.79 8.98
N ARG A 194 -0.59 0.25 9.55
CA ARG A 194 -1.96 0.20 10.09
C ARG A 194 -3.02 0.12 9.00
N SER A 195 -2.92 0.93 7.95
CA SER A 195 -3.99 0.98 6.94
C SER A 195 -4.06 -0.28 6.08
N LEU A 196 -2.92 -0.96 5.81
CA LEU A 196 -2.74 -2.08 4.87
C LEU A 196 -3.09 -1.77 3.40
N TYR A 197 -4.28 -1.20 3.18
CA TYR A 197 -4.80 -0.73 1.91
C TYR A 197 -5.19 0.75 1.96
N CYS A 198 -5.95 1.21 0.97
CA CYS A 198 -6.57 2.52 0.97
C CYS A 198 -7.76 2.54 1.94
N ASP A 199 -7.91 3.61 2.72
CA ASP A 199 -8.96 3.74 3.75
C ASP A 199 -10.36 4.00 3.19
N VAL A 200 -10.58 3.81 1.88
CA VAL A 200 -11.91 3.87 1.28
C VAL A 200 -12.45 2.45 1.26
N ALA A 201 -13.66 2.26 1.79
CA ALA A 201 -14.30 0.95 1.89
C ALA A 201 -14.21 0.16 0.57
N GLY A 202 -13.72 -1.07 0.65
CA GLY A 202 -13.57 -1.98 -0.49
C GLY A 202 -12.42 -1.66 -1.47
N CYS A 203 -11.61 -0.63 -1.22
CA CYS A 203 -10.46 -0.33 -2.06
C CYS A 203 -9.25 -1.15 -1.64
N GLU A 204 -8.82 -2.08 -2.50
CA GLU A 204 -7.67 -2.95 -2.23
C GLU A 204 -6.33 -2.38 -2.73
N ARG A 205 -6.25 -1.07 -2.98
CA ARG A 205 -4.96 -0.47 -3.38
C ARG A 205 -4.00 -0.53 -2.18
N PRO A 206 -2.79 -1.08 -2.31
CA PRO A 206 -1.86 -1.23 -1.18
C PRO A 206 -1.46 0.12 -0.57
N ALA A 207 -1.35 0.19 0.76
CA ALA A 207 -1.11 1.44 1.47
C ALA A 207 0.24 2.06 1.10
N TRP A 208 1.24 1.26 0.75
CA TRP A 208 2.60 1.76 0.45
C TRP A 208 2.73 2.45 -0.91
N VAL A 209 1.72 2.34 -1.77
CA VAL A 209 1.59 3.12 -3.01
C VAL A 209 0.52 4.22 -2.92
N CYS A 210 -0.03 4.44 -1.72
CA CYS A 210 -1.01 5.49 -1.44
C CYS A 210 -0.35 6.77 -0.91
N ASP A 211 -1.10 7.87 -0.97
CA ASP A 211 -0.73 9.12 -0.33
C ASP A 211 -1.14 9.05 1.16
N ILE A 212 -0.34 9.66 2.04
CA ILE A 212 -0.77 9.93 3.43
C ILE A 212 -1.66 11.17 3.40
N ASP A 213 -2.87 11.04 3.93
CA ASP A 213 -3.91 12.05 3.83
C ASP A 213 -4.56 12.29 5.20
N HIS A 214 -4.87 13.54 5.52
CA HIS A 214 -5.48 13.90 6.80
C HIS A 214 -6.97 13.58 6.82
N VAL A 215 -7.45 12.93 7.88
CA VAL A 215 -8.87 12.62 8.13
C VAL A 215 -9.64 13.94 8.33
N HIS A 216 -9.26 14.72 9.34
CA HIS A 216 -9.62 16.13 9.43
C HIS A 216 -8.55 16.95 8.71
N GLU A 217 -8.97 17.72 7.72
CA GLU A 217 -8.07 18.50 6.88
C GLU A 217 -7.19 19.44 7.71
N TYR A 218 -5.91 19.49 7.34
CA TYR A 218 -4.96 20.41 7.92
C TYR A 218 -5.24 21.84 7.44
N ASP A 219 -5.21 22.81 8.35
CA ASP A 219 -5.36 24.23 8.00
C ASP A 219 -3.96 24.85 7.86
N HIS A 220 -3.58 25.20 6.64
CA HIS A 220 -2.28 25.80 6.35
C HIS A 220 -2.14 27.25 6.85
N ASP A 221 -3.25 27.98 6.98
CA ASP A 221 -3.24 29.37 7.43
C ASP A 221 -3.26 29.44 8.97
N HIS A 222 -4.01 28.52 9.60
CA HIS A 222 -4.14 28.44 11.06
C HIS A 222 -4.02 26.99 11.55
N PRO A 223 -2.80 26.41 11.57
CA PRO A 223 -2.57 25.02 11.96
C PRO A 223 -3.32 24.54 13.19
N ALA A 224 -3.37 25.34 14.25
CA ALA A 224 -4.01 24.98 15.52
C ALA A 224 -5.54 24.76 15.41
N HIS A 225 -6.18 25.22 14.34
CA HIS A 225 -7.61 25.10 14.10
C HIS A 225 -7.98 23.97 13.13
N GLY A 226 -6.98 23.39 12.45
CA GLY A 226 -7.14 22.25 11.56
C GLY A 226 -6.83 20.92 12.23
N GLY A 227 -7.03 19.83 11.49
CA GLY A 227 -6.59 18.51 11.93
C GLY A 227 -5.06 18.41 11.93
N GLN A 228 -4.48 18.00 13.06
CA GLN A 228 -3.02 17.88 13.18
C GLN A 228 -2.49 16.69 12.39
N THR A 229 -1.24 16.78 11.94
CA THR A 229 -0.51 15.61 11.42
C THR A 229 -0.14 14.73 12.60
N CYS A 230 -0.89 13.67 12.86
CA CYS A 230 -0.66 12.76 13.98
C CYS A 230 -1.30 11.39 13.70
N PRO A 231 -0.92 10.32 14.42
CA PRO A 231 -1.42 8.96 14.16
C PRO A 231 -2.95 8.87 14.11
N GLY A 232 -3.66 9.62 14.95
CA GLY A 232 -5.12 9.61 15.02
C GLY A 232 -5.84 10.43 13.96
N ASN A 233 -5.13 11.21 13.14
CA ASN A 233 -5.72 12.09 12.15
C ASN A 233 -5.11 11.93 10.74
N THR A 234 -4.25 10.95 10.53
CA THR A 234 -3.69 10.60 9.22
C THR A 234 -4.10 9.20 8.82
N GLY A 235 -4.33 9.00 7.52
CA GLY A 235 -4.72 7.74 6.90
C GLY A 235 -4.04 7.54 5.54
N SER A 236 -4.31 6.40 4.91
CA SER A 236 -3.80 6.01 3.60
C SER A 236 -4.87 6.19 2.53
N LYS A 237 -4.60 6.93 1.46
CA LYS A 237 -5.55 7.11 0.36
C LYS A 237 -4.89 7.00 -1.00
N CYS A 238 -5.40 6.13 -1.86
CA CYS A 238 -4.85 5.98 -3.20
C CYS A 238 -5.04 7.25 -4.02
N ARG A 239 -4.18 7.49 -5.02
CA ARG A 239 -4.23 8.70 -5.85
C ARG A 239 -5.62 8.98 -6.43
N LEU A 240 -6.35 7.94 -6.84
CA LEU A 240 -7.72 8.07 -7.35
C LEU A 240 -8.65 8.66 -6.28
N HIS A 241 -8.71 8.04 -5.11
CA HIS A 241 -9.58 8.47 -4.02
C HIS A 241 -9.14 9.77 -3.38
N HIS A 242 -7.83 10.02 -3.31
CA HIS A 242 -7.29 11.32 -2.90
C HIS A 242 -7.75 12.42 -3.85
N ASN A 243 -7.67 12.21 -5.17
CA ASN A 243 -8.14 13.20 -6.14
C ASN A 243 -9.66 13.37 -6.11
N LEU A 244 -10.41 12.29 -5.89
CA LEU A 244 -11.86 12.33 -5.72
C LEU A 244 -12.23 13.19 -4.50
N LYS A 245 -11.61 12.94 -3.34
CA LYS A 245 -11.71 13.80 -2.16
C LYS A 245 -11.31 15.23 -2.51
N THR A 246 -10.13 15.49 -3.03
CA THR A 246 -9.60 16.86 -3.12
C THR A 246 -10.26 17.70 -4.21
N HIS A 247 -10.53 17.15 -5.39
CA HIS A 247 -10.87 17.93 -6.58
C HIS A 247 -12.34 17.88 -6.98
N THR A 248 -13.13 16.92 -6.49
CA THR A 248 -14.54 16.78 -6.91
C THR A 248 -15.51 17.31 -5.85
N ALA A 249 -16.82 17.08 -6.03
CA ALA A 249 -17.86 17.38 -5.04
C ALA A 249 -18.16 16.20 -4.10
N PHE A 250 -17.53 15.03 -4.31
CA PHE A 250 -17.65 13.93 -3.36
C PHE A 250 -17.18 14.38 -1.98
N LEU A 251 -17.90 13.92 -0.96
CA LEU A 251 -17.56 14.13 0.43
C LEU A 251 -17.07 12.81 1.00
N ASP A 252 -15.82 12.83 1.45
CA ASP A 252 -15.20 11.74 2.18
C ASP A 252 -15.32 12.08 3.66
N ASP A 253 -16.28 11.46 4.33
CA ASP A 253 -16.59 11.66 5.74
C ASP A 253 -15.98 10.51 6.54
N GLN A 254 -14.77 10.76 7.06
CA GLN A 254 -14.01 9.81 7.87
C GLN A 254 -14.14 10.18 9.35
N THR A 255 -14.47 9.19 10.18
CA THR A 255 -14.46 9.32 11.64
C THR A 255 -13.70 8.17 12.26
N VAL A 256 -12.94 8.46 13.31
CA VAL A 256 -12.29 7.42 14.12
C VAL A 256 -13.28 6.97 15.20
N GLY A 257 -13.65 5.69 15.16
CA GLY A 257 -14.50 5.06 16.17
C GLY A 257 -13.80 4.93 17.53
N ARG A 258 -14.56 4.59 18.58
CA ARG A 258 -14.00 4.39 19.93
C ARG A 258 -13.01 3.21 20.00
N ASP A 259 -13.12 2.29 19.05
CA ASP A 259 -12.23 1.15 18.85
C ASP A 259 -10.93 1.52 18.11
N GLY A 260 -10.77 2.79 17.72
CA GLY A 260 -9.64 3.31 16.95
C GLY A 260 -9.79 3.13 15.44
N ARG A 261 -10.87 2.50 14.97
CA ARG A 261 -11.06 2.19 13.54
C ARG A 261 -11.53 3.40 12.75
N ILE A 262 -10.99 3.58 11.54
CA ILE A 262 -11.50 4.58 10.60
C ILE A 262 -12.80 4.06 9.96
N GLN A 263 -13.90 4.74 10.24
CA GLN A 263 -15.14 4.59 9.49
C GLN A 263 -15.15 5.61 8.36
N SER A 264 -15.19 5.14 7.11
CA SER A 264 -15.31 6.01 5.93
C SER A 264 -16.71 5.92 5.35
N VAL A 265 -17.33 7.08 5.17
CA VAL A 265 -18.56 7.24 4.40
C VAL A 265 -18.27 8.14 3.21
N ILE A 266 -18.37 7.59 2.01
CA ILE A 266 -18.29 8.37 0.78
C ILE A 266 -19.69 8.80 0.39
N ILE A 267 -19.90 10.12 0.33
CA ILE A 267 -21.16 10.72 -0.11
C ILE A 267 -20.92 11.30 -1.51
N THR A 268 -21.67 10.79 -2.47
CA THR A 268 -21.66 11.25 -3.87
C THR A 268 -22.24 12.68 -3.99
N PRO A 269 -21.96 13.42 -5.07
CA PRO A 269 -22.57 14.72 -5.32
C PRO A 269 -24.11 14.68 -5.37
N GLU A 270 -24.68 13.53 -5.72
CA GLU A 270 -26.12 13.27 -5.77
C GLU A 270 -26.72 12.89 -4.41
N GLY A 271 -25.90 12.78 -3.36
CA GLY A 271 -26.32 12.45 -2.00
C GLY A 271 -26.40 10.96 -1.70
N LEU A 272 -26.01 10.08 -2.62
CA LEU A 272 -25.89 8.64 -2.35
C LEU A 272 -24.73 8.39 -1.39
N THR A 273 -24.97 7.56 -0.38
CA THR A 273 -24.00 7.21 0.66
C THR A 273 -23.46 5.80 0.43
N VAL A 274 -22.15 5.66 0.30
CA VAL A 274 -21.45 4.38 0.32
C VAL A 274 -20.68 4.32 1.64
N ALA A 275 -21.17 3.48 2.56
CA ALA A 275 -20.55 3.25 3.86
C ALA A 275 -19.92 1.86 3.91
N GLY A 276 -18.83 1.75 4.65
CA GLY A 276 -18.22 0.47 4.99
C GLY A 276 -17.02 0.69 5.91
N PRO A 277 -16.61 -0.33 6.66
CA PRO A 277 -15.35 -0.24 7.39
C PRO A 277 -14.23 0.00 6.37
N ALA A 278 -13.37 0.98 6.65
CA ALA A 278 -12.08 1.01 5.99
C ALA A 278 -11.30 -0.24 6.42
N PHE A 279 -10.37 -0.70 5.59
CA PHE A 279 -9.40 -1.68 6.08
C PHE A 279 -8.59 -1.05 7.22
N ASP A 280 -8.54 -1.76 8.35
CA ASP A 280 -7.71 -1.43 9.48
C ASP A 280 -6.97 -2.71 9.88
N GLY A 281 -5.66 -2.68 9.73
CA GLY A 281 -4.77 -3.79 10.04
C GLY A 281 -4.78 -4.18 11.51
N THR A 282 -5.37 -3.38 12.40
CA THR A 282 -5.51 -3.71 13.82
C THR A 282 -6.40 -4.92 14.10
N ASP A 283 -7.19 -5.37 13.11
CA ASP A 283 -7.98 -6.60 13.21
C ASP A 283 -7.12 -7.86 13.08
N LEU A 284 -6.05 -7.76 12.29
CA LEU A 284 -5.05 -8.82 12.12
C LEU A 284 -3.90 -8.66 13.11
N PHE A 285 -3.55 -7.42 13.44
CA PHE A 285 -2.39 -7.06 14.26
C PHE A 285 -2.79 -6.05 15.36
N PRO A 286 -3.43 -6.50 16.46
CA PRO A 286 -3.93 -5.61 17.50
C PRO A 286 -2.86 -4.72 18.13
N ALA A 287 -1.62 -5.21 18.20
CA ALA A 287 -0.47 -4.50 18.76
C ALA A 287 -0.13 -3.18 18.02
N LEU A 288 -0.64 -2.98 16.79
CA LEU A 288 -0.50 -1.71 16.08
C LEU A 288 -1.17 -0.53 16.82
N LYS A 289 -2.14 -0.80 17.71
CA LYS A 289 -2.78 0.22 18.57
C LYS A 289 -1.85 0.72 19.68
N ASP A 290 -0.84 -0.07 20.01
CA ASP A 290 0.05 0.19 21.15
C ASP A 290 1.30 0.97 20.75
N ILE A 291 1.47 1.27 19.46
CA ILE A 291 2.62 2.05 18.96
C ILE A 291 2.52 3.49 19.47
N GLN A 292 3.54 3.91 20.20
CA GLN A 292 3.63 5.25 20.78
C GLN A 292 4.69 6.09 20.08
N PHE A 293 4.50 7.42 20.13
CA PHE A 293 5.44 8.41 19.64
C PHE A 293 5.88 9.30 20.80
N THR A 294 7.16 9.59 20.88
CA THR A 294 7.70 10.60 21.79
C THR A 294 7.12 11.98 21.48
N ALA A 295 7.03 12.82 22.52
CA ALA A 295 6.52 14.19 22.36
C ALA A 295 7.49 15.03 21.51
N PRO A 296 7.00 15.86 20.57
CA PRO A 296 7.84 16.79 19.84
C PRO A 296 8.46 17.81 20.81
N GLN A 297 9.78 18.01 20.72
CA GLN A 297 10.54 18.91 21.61
C GLN A 297 10.06 20.37 21.55
N ASN A 298 9.36 20.75 20.48
CA ASN A 298 8.78 22.08 20.24
C ASN A 298 7.28 21.97 19.94
N ALA A 299 6.51 21.31 20.82
CA ALA A 299 5.05 21.37 20.73
C ALA A 299 4.59 22.84 20.82
N PRO A 300 3.82 23.37 19.87
CA PRO A 300 3.14 24.65 20.07
C PRO A 300 2.33 24.59 21.36
N PRO A 301 2.26 25.68 22.15
CA PRO A 301 1.40 25.70 23.34
C PRO A 301 -0.02 25.30 22.97
N ALA A 302 -0.69 24.58 23.87
CA ALA A 302 -2.09 24.19 23.68
C ALA A 302 -2.93 25.41 23.28
N PRO A 303 -3.83 25.29 22.29
CA PRO A 303 -4.58 26.43 21.79
C PRO A 303 -5.39 27.04 22.93
N ASP A 304 -5.19 28.33 23.17
CA ASP A 304 -6.07 29.13 24.01
C ASP A 304 -7.39 29.27 23.24
N THR A 305 -8.46 28.65 23.72
CA THR A 305 -9.80 28.70 23.10
C THR A 305 -10.45 30.09 23.21
N ALA A 306 -9.75 31.06 23.79
CA ALA A 306 -10.19 32.43 23.91
C ALA A 306 -9.83 33.26 22.67
N THR A 307 -10.84 33.46 21.82
CA THR A 307 -10.97 34.51 20.79
C THR A 307 -10.61 34.09 19.36
N GLU A 308 -11.64 33.81 18.56
CA GLU A 308 -11.53 33.79 17.09
C GLU A 308 -11.21 35.21 16.58
N PRO A 309 -10.10 35.44 15.87
CA PRO A 309 -9.89 36.71 15.18
C PRO A 309 -10.85 36.79 13.98
N ALA A 310 -11.45 37.96 13.80
CA ALA A 310 -12.38 38.21 12.70
C ALA A 310 -11.67 38.00 11.34
N PRO A 311 -12.28 37.27 10.38
CA PRO A 311 -11.66 37.01 9.09
C PRO A 311 -11.57 38.31 8.28
N THR A 312 -10.34 38.78 8.02
CA THR A 312 -10.09 40.06 7.31
C THR A 312 -9.82 39.90 5.81
N ARG A 313 -9.95 38.70 5.23
CA ARG A 313 -9.73 38.49 3.79
C ARG A 313 -10.78 37.56 3.18
N ARG A 314 -11.25 37.90 1.96
CA ARG A 314 -12.03 36.96 1.13
C ARG A 314 -11.20 35.69 0.93
N ARG A 315 -11.74 34.58 1.42
CA ARG A 315 -11.11 33.26 1.34
C ARG A 315 -10.91 32.87 -0.13
N PRO A 316 -9.75 32.29 -0.50
CA PRO A 316 -9.58 31.69 -1.80
C PRO A 316 -10.55 30.51 -1.97
N ARG A 317 -10.95 30.19 -3.21
CA ARG A 317 -11.96 29.14 -3.51
C ARG A 317 -11.66 27.77 -2.88
N LEU A 318 -10.38 27.45 -2.72
CA LEU A 318 -9.94 26.23 -2.06
C LEU A 318 -10.27 26.28 -0.55
N ALA A 319 -9.97 27.39 0.13
CA ALA A 319 -10.30 27.60 1.54
C ALA A 319 -11.82 27.62 1.80
N ASP A 320 -12.62 28.21 0.90
CA ASP A 320 -14.09 28.12 0.99
C ASP A 320 -14.61 26.69 0.83
N LYS A 321 -13.99 25.92 -0.07
CA LYS A 321 -14.32 24.51 -0.28
C LYS A 321 -13.98 23.67 0.96
N HIS A 322 -12.80 23.88 1.55
CA HIS A 322 -12.36 23.23 2.79
C HIS A 322 -13.29 23.60 3.96
N ALA A 323 -13.58 24.88 4.16
CA ALA A 323 -14.49 25.35 5.21
C ALA A 323 -15.89 24.74 5.07
N ARG A 324 -16.47 24.73 3.87
CA ARG A 324 -17.78 24.10 3.62
C ARG A 324 -17.76 22.62 3.98
N ARG A 325 -16.74 21.87 3.56
CA ARG A 325 -16.62 20.44 3.87
C ARG A 325 -16.41 20.18 5.34
N HIS A 326 -15.61 21.01 6.00
CA HIS A 326 -15.42 20.94 7.45
C HIS A 326 -16.76 21.12 8.18
N THR A 327 -17.54 22.14 7.81
CA THR A 327 -18.89 22.36 8.36
C THR A 327 -19.82 21.18 8.09
N GLU A 328 -19.81 20.63 6.87
CA GLU A 328 -20.65 19.49 6.50
C GLU A 328 -20.28 18.22 7.28
N ARG A 329 -18.98 17.91 7.40
CA ARG A 329 -18.48 16.77 8.19
C ARG A 329 -18.81 16.91 9.67
N GLU A 330 -18.65 18.11 10.23
CA GLU A 330 -18.98 18.38 11.62
C GLU A 330 -20.48 18.25 11.87
N HIS A 331 -21.32 18.70 10.93
CA HIS A 331 -22.76 18.50 10.98
C HIS A 331 -23.13 17.00 10.94
N ASN A 332 -22.54 16.24 10.03
CA ASN A 332 -22.76 14.79 9.93
C ASN A 332 -22.31 14.07 11.21
N ARG A 333 -21.16 14.45 11.78
CA ARG A 333 -20.65 13.88 13.04
C ARG A 333 -21.60 14.11 14.19
N ARG A 334 -22.04 15.35 14.42
CA ARG A 334 -23.03 15.69 15.46
C ARG A 334 -24.33 14.91 15.28
N THR A 335 -24.77 14.76 14.03
CA THR A 335 -25.98 13.99 13.70
C THR A 335 -25.81 12.52 14.06
N ARG A 336 -24.67 11.90 13.74
CA ARG A 336 -24.35 10.52 14.11
C ARG A 336 -24.25 10.34 15.63
N GLU A 337 -23.54 11.22 16.32
CA GLU A 337 -23.39 11.18 17.78
C GLU A 337 -24.76 11.29 18.49
N THR A 338 -25.63 12.18 18.02
CA THR A 338 -26.99 12.34 18.54
C THR A 338 -27.83 11.08 18.29
N GLY A 339 -27.71 10.47 17.10
CA GLY A 339 -28.40 9.21 16.77
C GLY A 339 -27.92 8.02 17.59
N GLN A 340 -26.61 7.90 17.82
CA GLN A 340 -26.03 6.85 18.67
C GLN A 340 -26.40 7.03 20.14
N GLN A 341 -26.44 8.27 20.65
CA GLN A 341 -26.91 8.56 22.00
C GLN A 341 -28.39 8.23 22.17
N ALA A 342 -29.22 8.49 21.15
CA ALA A 342 -30.63 8.11 21.15
C ALA A 342 -30.83 6.59 21.13
N GLN A 343 -30.03 5.84 20.35
CA GLN A 343 -30.05 4.37 20.34
C GLN A 343 -29.55 3.75 21.65
N ALA A 344 -28.52 4.32 22.28
CA ALA A 344 -28.00 3.84 23.56
C ALA A 344 -28.91 4.17 24.76
N ALA A 345 -29.81 5.14 24.60
CA ALA A 345 -30.77 5.56 25.61
C ALA A 345 -32.13 4.85 25.53
N ASP A 346 -32.33 3.96 24.54
CA ASP A 346 -33.56 3.18 24.39
C ASP A 346 -33.44 1.81 25.11
N PRO A 347 -34.10 1.60 26.26
CA PRO A 347 -33.97 0.38 27.06
C PRO A 347 -34.70 -0.84 26.45
N ALA A 348 -35.30 -0.72 25.26
CA ALA A 348 -36.12 -1.77 24.65
C ALA A 348 -35.33 -2.83 23.82
N ASN A 349 -34.00 -2.75 23.74
CA ASN A 349 -33.21 -3.63 22.86
C ASN A 349 -32.55 -4.84 23.59
N ASP A 350 -33.05 -5.19 24.78
CA ASP A 350 -32.56 -6.30 25.62
C ASP A 350 -33.45 -7.56 25.50
N GLU A 351 -34.20 -7.72 24.40
CA GLU A 351 -34.81 -9.01 24.05
C GLU A 351 -33.84 -9.84 23.20
N LEU A 352 -33.23 -10.84 23.85
CA LEU A 352 -32.50 -11.91 23.18
C LEU A 352 -33.39 -12.58 22.12
N PRO A 353 -32.89 -12.85 20.90
CA PRO A 353 -33.66 -13.56 19.89
C PRO A 353 -34.00 -14.99 20.38
N PRO A 354 -35.20 -15.51 20.12
CA PRO A 354 -35.57 -16.86 20.52
C PRO A 354 -34.78 -17.89 19.70
N PHE A 355 -33.91 -18.62 20.43
CA PHE A 355 -33.20 -19.89 20.16
C PHE A 355 -32.79 -20.23 18.71
#